data_AF-E6MLK8-F1
#
_entry.id   AF-E6MLK8-F1
#
_cell.length_a   1.000
_cell.length_b   1.000
_cell.length_c   1.000
_cell.angle_alpha   90.00
_cell.angle_beta   90.00
_cell.angle_gamma   90.00
#
_symmetry.space_group_name_H-M   'P 1'
#
loop_
_entity.id
_entity.type
_entity.pdbx_description
1 polymer ?
#
loop_
_entity_poly.entity_id
_entity_poly.type
_entity_poly.pdbx_seq_one_letter_code
_entity_poly.pdbx_strand_id
1 'polypeptide(L)'
;MAAEYTNLSHKSKRGNKLLFSGEGEIALMFLKSYTGLSDDSLIEMFNGSIHMQMFCGVLLAPSYPIKDGKIVSAIRNRLGRILDINSFQSILYAKWQDCLKDKDLCLTDATCYESYLRFPTDIKLLWECCHWLHTLLVSERKHLSERIPRCKYNNIDKARLAYAKQRKHTASSTRKLRRRLLRLLSKLLSQWNRLHKQYNPCICLSAEQEKRLSAVREVCLQQSELFSGKEVKPVPIYVPLSGERKTSV
;
A
#
# COMPACT_ATOMS: atom_id res chain seq x y z
N MET A 1 24.82 5.33 -1.32
CA MET A 1 23.70 6.29 -1.30
C MET A 1 24.07 7.73 -0.97
N ALA A 2 24.44 8.10 0.27
CA ALA A 2 24.84 9.50 0.54
C ALA A 2 26.06 9.94 -0.29
N ALA A 3 27.05 9.06 -0.42
CA ALA A 3 28.20 9.22 -1.31
C ALA A 3 27.87 9.11 -2.82
N GLU A 4 26.76 8.47 -3.20
CA GLU A 4 26.30 8.42 -4.61
C GLU A 4 25.49 9.68 -4.95
N TYR A 5 24.78 10.23 -3.98
CA TYR A 5 24.04 11.48 -4.05
C TYR A 5 24.99 12.68 -4.20
N THR A 6 26.07 12.75 -3.42
CA THR A 6 27.07 13.83 -3.54
C THR A 6 27.68 13.86 -4.95
N ASN A 7 27.86 12.70 -5.58
CA ASN A 7 28.37 12.59 -6.96
C ASN A 7 27.37 13.00 -8.05
N LEU A 8 26.05 12.99 -7.79
CA LEU A 8 25.00 13.44 -8.72
C LEU A 8 24.71 14.95 -8.61
N SER A 9 24.70 15.49 -7.38
CA SER A 9 24.38 16.90 -7.12
C SER A 9 25.51 17.87 -7.55
N HIS A 10 26.78 17.46 -7.41
CA HIS A 10 27.93 18.34 -7.71
C HIS A 10 28.32 18.45 -9.20
N LYS A 11 27.57 17.84 -10.14
CA LYS A 11 27.88 17.88 -11.59
C LYS A 11 27.29 19.07 -12.35
N SER A 12 26.61 20.02 -11.71
CA SER A 12 26.18 21.25 -12.38
C SER A 12 27.30 22.29 -12.40
N LYS A 13 27.91 22.51 -13.57
CA LYS A 13 28.94 23.55 -13.78
C LYS A 13 28.38 24.99 -13.83
N ARG A 14 27.06 25.20 -13.66
CA ARG A 14 26.39 26.52 -13.88
C ARG A 14 25.18 26.77 -12.95
N GLY A 15 25.33 26.59 -11.64
CA GLY A 15 24.31 27.00 -10.66
C GLY A 15 24.94 27.50 -9.36
N ASN A 16 24.20 28.34 -8.62
CA ASN A 16 24.58 28.74 -7.26
C ASN A 16 24.85 27.49 -6.42
N LYS A 17 25.92 27.54 -5.61
CA LYS A 17 26.22 26.46 -4.64
C LYS A 17 24.99 26.26 -3.76
N LEU A 18 24.52 25.02 -3.67
CA LEU A 18 23.44 24.65 -2.76
C LEU A 18 23.91 24.92 -1.32
N LEU A 19 23.00 25.47 -0.50
CA LEU A 19 23.30 25.80 0.90
C LEU A 19 23.59 24.55 1.74
N PHE A 20 22.92 23.45 1.41
CA PHE A 20 23.05 22.18 2.09
C PHE A 20 23.78 21.17 1.20
N SER A 21 24.58 20.30 1.83
CA SER A 21 25.02 19.06 1.19
C SER A 21 23.83 18.10 1.06
N GLY A 22 23.99 17.03 0.29
CA GLY A 22 22.95 16.00 0.19
C GLY A 22 22.54 15.36 1.51
N GLU A 23 23.52 15.14 2.37
CA GLU A 23 23.29 14.65 3.73
C GLU A 23 22.54 15.69 4.55
N GLY A 24 22.90 16.98 4.42
CA GLY A 24 22.21 18.08 5.08
C GLY A 24 20.77 18.26 4.66
N GLU A 25 20.47 18.05 3.36
CA GLU A 25 19.10 18.07 2.84
C GLU A 25 18.25 16.94 3.43
N ILE A 26 18.78 15.72 3.48
CA ILE A 26 18.10 14.57 4.08
C ILE A 26 17.92 14.79 5.60
N ALA A 27 18.95 15.27 6.29
CA ALA A 27 18.89 15.61 7.70
C ALA A 27 17.81 16.67 8.00
N LEU A 28 17.68 17.69 7.14
CA LEU A 28 16.64 18.71 7.29
C LEU A 28 15.23 18.11 7.14
N MET A 29 15.04 17.11 6.28
CA MET A 29 13.76 16.40 6.17
C MET A 29 13.46 15.58 7.44
N PHE A 30 14.47 14.97 8.07
CA PHE A 30 14.28 14.32 9.38
C PHE A 30 13.85 15.34 10.45
N LEU A 31 14.50 16.51 10.53
CA LEU A 31 14.10 17.58 11.45
C LEU A 31 12.67 18.05 11.20
N LYS A 32 12.26 18.18 9.94
CA LYS A 32 10.88 18.55 9.57
C LYS A 32 9.86 17.55 10.12
N SER A 33 10.15 16.26 10.04
CA SER A 33 9.28 15.21 10.59
C SER A 33 9.31 15.15 12.12
N TYR A 34 10.48 15.34 12.74
CA TYR A 34 10.68 15.27 14.18
C TYR A 34 10.00 16.41 14.95
N THR A 35 10.05 17.62 14.38
CA THR A 35 9.59 18.84 15.06
C THR A 35 8.09 19.11 14.84
N GLY A 36 7.50 18.61 13.75
CA GLY A 36 6.09 18.84 13.42
C GLY A 36 5.74 20.30 13.08
N LEU A 37 6.72 21.19 12.97
CA LEU A 37 6.52 22.63 12.71
C LEU A 37 6.19 22.93 11.25
N SER A 38 5.73 24.14 10.94
CA SER A 38 5.63 24.63 9.56
C SER A 38 7.01 24.78 8.90
N ASP A 39 7.07 24.89 7.58
CA ASP A 39 8.34 25.10 6.87
C ASP A 39 9.04 26.39 7.35
N ASP A 40 8.29 27.48 7.56
CA ASP A 40 8.83 28.76 8.04
C ASP A 40 9.32 28.69 9.49
N SER A 41 8.51 28.11 10.39
CA SER A 41 8.88 27.97 11.81
C SER A 41 10.07 27.02 12.01
N LEU A 42 10.22 26.01 11.14
CA LEU A 42 11.41 25.15 11.15
C LEU A 42 12.67 25.97 10.83
N ILE A 43 12.62 26.85 9.82
CA ILE A 43 13.77 27.67 9.43
C ILE A 43 14.11 28.71 10.50
N GLU A 44 13.10 29.31 11.14
CA GLU A 44 13.31 30.22 12.26
C GLU A 44 14.06 29.53 13.42
N MET A 45 13.59 28.35 13.82
CA MET A 45 14.25 27.54 14.84
C MET A 45 15.64 27.05 14.41
N PHE A 46 15.80 26.68 13.13
CA PHE A 46 17.08 26.28 12.56
C PHE A 46 18.12 27.40 12.61
N ASN A 47 17.71 28.65 12.34
CA ASN A 47 18.59 29.81 12.45
C ASN A 47 19.07 30.05 13.89
N GLY A 48 18.25 29.75 14.89
CA GLY A 48 18.58 29.90 16.31
C GLY A 48 19.30 28.71 16.96
N SER A 49 19.19 27.51 16.38
CA SER A 49 19.68 26.27 16.98
C SER A 49 20.98 25.78 16.33
N ILE A 50 22.10 25.94 17.05
CA ILE A 50 23.40 25.43 16.63
C ILE A 50 23.40 23.90 16.46
N HIS A 51 22.63 23.18 17.28
CA HIS A 51 22.54 21.73 17.23
C HIS A 51 21.90 21.24 15.92
N MET A 52 20.85 21.90 15.46
CA MET A 52 20.19 21.57 14.20
C MET A 52 21.08 21.90 13.01
N GLN A 53 21.80 23.01 13.09
CA GLN A 53 22.81 23.40 12.09
C GLN A 53 23.90 22.34 11.96
N MET A 54 24.51 21.93 13.09
CA MET A 54 25.51 20.85 13.11
C MET A 54 24.97 19.53 12.58
N PHE A 55 23.73 19.17 12.94
CA PHE A 55 23.08 17.95 12.45
C PHE A 55 22.91 17.95 10.92
N CYS A 56 22.58 19.09 10.33
CA CYS A 56 22.52 19.27 8.88
C CYS A 56 23.88 19.52 8.22
N GLY A 57 24.98 19.53 8.98
CA GLY A 57 26.33 19.77 8.46
C GLY A 57 26.55 21.19 7.92
N VAL A 58 25.79 22.17 8.41
CA VAL A 58 25.91 23.59 8.01
C VAL A 58 26.18 24.43 9.25
N LEU A 59 26.96 25.49 9.11
CA LEU A 59 27.14 26.50 10.16
C LEU A 59 26.81 27.86 9.56
N LEU A 60 25.72 28.46 10.03
CA LEU A 60 25.30 29.78 9.57
C LEU A 60 25.96 30.85 10.44
N ALA A 61 26.44 31.92 9.80
CA ALA A 61 26.85 33.10 10.53
C ALA A 61 25.58 33.80 11.10
N PRO A 62 25.57 34.23 12.37
CA PRO A 62 24.41 34.93 12.96
C PRO A 62 23.97 36.17 12.16
N SER A 63 24.90 36.79 11.43
CA SER A 63 24.64 37.96 10.58
C SER A 63 23.89 37.64 9.28
N TYR A 64 23.81 36.36 8.89
CA TYR A 64 23.21 35.91 7.63
C TYR A 64 22.27 34.71 7.84
N PRO A 65 21.11 34.92 8.49
CA PRO A 65 20.13 33.86 8.67
C PRO A 65 19.47 33.46 7.33
N ILE A 66 18.98 32.23 7.25
CA ILE A 66 18.17 31.77 6.12
C ILE A 66 16.84 32.53 6.16
N LYS A 67 16.55 33.28 5.10
CA LYS A 67 15.29 34.02 4.92
C LYS A 67 14.33 33.36 3.94
N ASP A 68 14.80 32.35 3.20
CA ASP A 68 13.97 31.65 2.21
C ASP A 68 13.11 30.57 2.88
N GLY A 69 11.86 30.91 3.18
CA GLY A 69 10.87 29.96 3.71
C GLY A 69 10.53 28.81 2.76
N LYS A 70 10.82 28.96 1.45
CA LYS A 70 10.53 27.91 0.45
C LYS A 70 11.64 26.88 0.33
N ILE A 71 12.75 27.04 1.03
CA ILE A 71 13.92 26.16 0.92
C ILE A 71 13.57 24.70 1.26
N VAL A 72 12.76 24.48 2.29
CA VAL A 72 12.33 23.13 2.74
C VAL A 72 11.50 22.45 1.66
N SER A 73 10.53 23.16 1.09
CA SER A 73 9.69 22.67 -0.01
C SER A 73 10.50 22.40 -1.28
N ALA A 74 11.44 23.29 -1.63
CA ALA A 74 12.32 23.12 -2.78
C ALA A 74 13.23 21.89 -2.65
N ILE A 75 13.80 21.66 -1.45
CA ILE A 75 14.59 20.46 -1.13
C ILE A 75 13.72 19.20 -1.28
N ARG A 76 12.53 19.18 -0.67
CA ARG A 76 11.60 18.05 -0.74
C ARG A 76 11.23 17.70 -2.19
N ASN A 77 10.94 18.69 -3.02
CA ASN A 77 10.63 18.48 -4.45
C ASN A 77 11.84 17.95 -5.24
N ARG A 78 13.05 18.39 -4.89
CA ARG A 78 14.29 17.86 -5.50
C ARG A 78 14.52 16.40 -5.08
N LEU A 79 14.44 16.11 -3.78
CA LEU A 79 14.61 14.76 -3.24
C LEU A 79 13.57 13.79 -3.81
N GLY A 80 12.31 14.19 -3.92
CA GLY A 80 11.24 13.34 -4.46
C GLY A 80 11.44 12.91 -5.92
N ARG A 81 12.28 13.61 -6.69
CA ARG A 81 12.62 13.23 -8.08
C ARG A 81 13.80 12.27 -8.19
N ILE A 82 14.66 12.23 -7.16
CA ILE A 82 15.97 11.58 -7.22
C ILE A 82 16.01 10.35 -6.30
N LEU A 83 15.37 10.45 -5.13
CA LEU A 83 15.43 9.44 -4.09
C LEU A 83 14.43 8.31 -4.40
N ASP A 84 14.95 7.10 -4.61
CA ASP A 84 14.13 5.91 -4.58
C ASP A 84 13.79 5.55 -3.12
N ILE A 85 12.51 5.73 -2.77
CA ILE A 85 12.00 5.55 -1.40
C ILE A 85 12.17 4.10 -0.95
N ASN A 86 12.01 3.11 -1.84
CA ASN A 86 12.04 1.69 -1.46
C ASN A 86 13.45 1.25 -1.03
N SER A 87 14.46 1.60 -1.84
CA SER A 87 15.85 1.31 -1.49
C SER A 87 16.30 2.11 -0.27
N PHE A 88 15.92 3.38 -0.17
CA PHE A 88 16.24 4.22 0.99
C PHE A 88 15.64 3.66 2.28
N GLN A 89 14.36 3.29 2.27
CA GLN A 89 13.68 2.68 3.41
C GLN A 89 14.35 1.37 3.85
N SER A 90 14.81 0.56 2.90
CA SER A 90 15.53 -0.69 3.21
C SER A 90 16.83 -0.42 3.97
N ILE A 91 17.58 0.62 3.59
CA ILE A 91 18.81 1.04 4.29
C ILE A 91 18.49 1.56 5.70
N LEU A 92 17.49 2.42 5.83
CA LEU A 92 17.09 2.95 7.14
C LEU A 92 16.63 1.83 8.07
N TYR A 93 15.83 0.90 7.56
CA TYR A 93 15.38 -0.26 8.32
C TYR A 93 16.58 -1.10 8.79
N ALA A 94 17.52 -1.44 7.90
CA ALA A 94 18.70 -2.22 8.26
C ALA A 94 19.56 -1.55 9.36
N LYS A 95 19.55 -0.21 9.46
CA LYS A 95 20.29 0.52 10.50
C LYS A 95 19.53 0.69 11.82
N TRP A 96 18.21 0.71 11.78
CA TRP A 96 17.37 0.98 12.97
C TRP A 96 16.49 -0.19 13.40
N GLN A 97 16.65 -1.37 12.78
CA GLN A 97 15.82 -2.55 13.06
C GLN A 97 15.79 -2.91 14.54
N ASP A 98 16.90 -2.78 15.27
CA ASP A 98 16.97 -3.13 16.69
C ASP A 98 16.27 -2.12 17.62
N CYS A 99 16.08 -0.89 17.15
CA CYS A 99 15.42 0.18 17.91
C CYS A 99 13.91 0.25 17.64
N LEU A 100 13.40 -0.46 16.62
CA LEU A 100 11.99 -0.47 16.24
C LEU A 100 11.19 -1.49 17.07
N LYS A 101 10.17 -1.02 17.79
CA LYS A 101 9.26 -1.87 18.58
C LYS A 101 8.40 -2.76 17.69
N ASP A 102 7.76 -2.16 16.68
CA ASP A 102 6.82 -2.83 15.79
C ASP A 102 7.38 -2.90 14.37
N LYS A 103 7.99 -4.04 14.01
CA LYS A 103 8.59 -4.26 12.68
C LYS A 103 7.55 -4.56 11.60
N ASP A 104 6.38 -5.05 12.01
CA ASP A 104 5.28 -5.45 11.12
C ASP A 104 4.25 -4.33 10.89
N LEU A 105 4.43 -3.15 11.51
CA LEU A 105 3.51 -2.04 11.37
C LEU A 105 3.85 -1.18 10.16
N CYS A 106 2.93 -1.13 9.19
CA CYS A 106 3.01 -0.20 8.07
C CYS A 106 2.16 1.04 8.37
N LEU A 107 2.80 2.21 8.45
CA LEU A 107 2.13 3.51 8.51
C LEU A 107 2.21 4.17 7.14
N THR A 108 1.07 4.55 6.59
CA THR A 108 0.97 5.26 5.31
C THR A 108 0.09 6.47 5.51
N ASP A 109 0.42 7.57 4.83
CA ASP A 109 -0.40 8.77 4.85
C ASP A 109 -1.82 8.47 4.32
N ALA A 110 -2.83 9.13 4.90
CA ALA A 110 -4.23 8.90 4.56
C ALA A 110 -4.55 9.21 3.08
N THR A 111 -3.75 10.08 2.43
CA THR A 111 -3.94 10.46 1.02
C THR A 111 -3.10 9.64 0.05
N CYS A 112 -2.14 8.85 0.54
CA CYS A 112 -1.21 8.04 -0.25
C CYS A 112 -1.34 6.54 0.04
N TYR A 113 -2.50 6.08 0.52
CA TYR A 113 -2.73 4.67 0.77
C TYR A 113 -2.70 3.88 -0.54
N GLU A 114 -1.91 2.80 -0.58
CA GLU A 114 -1.84 1.90 -1.73
C GLU A 114 -3.24 1.34 -2.03
N SER A 115 -3.76 1.58 -3.23
CA SER A 115 -5.13 1.19 -3.62
C SER A 115 -5.40 -0.30 -3.47
N TYR A 116 -4.34 -1.12 -3.55
CA TYR A 116 -4.37 -2.57 -3.43
C TYR A 116 -4.22 -3.09 -1.99
N LEU A 117 -3.87 -2.21 -1.05
CA LEU A 117 -3.88 -2.53 0.36
C LEU A 117 -5.33 -2.46 0.84
N ARG A 118 -5.79 -3.49 1.56
CA ARG A 118 -7.13 -3.50 2.15
C ARG A 118 -7.01 -3.95 3.60
N PHE A 119 -7.44 -3.08 4.51
CA PHE A 119 -7.73 -3.51 5.87
C PHE A 119 -8.89 -4.54 5.83
N PRO A 120 -8.91 -5.58 6.68
CA PRO A 120 -9.93 -6.63 6.68
C PRO A 120 -11.34 -6.08 6.98
N THR A 121 -11.95 -5.47 5.97
CA THR A 121 -13.36 -5.11 5.95
C THR A 121 -14.07 -6.27 5.27
N ASP A 122 -14.39 -7.29 6.08
CA ASP A 122 -14.65 -8.66 5.63
C ASP A 122 -15.61 -8.77 4.44
N ILE A 123 -16.71 -8.02 4.43
CA ILE A 123 -17.79 -8.22 3.46
C ILE A 123 -17.42 -7.73 2.06
N LYS A 124 -16.81 -6.54 1.94
CA LYS A 124 -16.45 -5.97 0.64
C LYS A 124 -15.31 -6.76 0.00
N LEU A 125 -14.27 -7.05 0.78
CA LEU A 125 -13.12 -7.83 0.33
C LEU A 125 -13.53 -9.23 -0.12
N LEU A 126 -14.33 -9.94 0.69
CA LEU A 126 -14.81 -11.29 0.33
C LEU A 126 -15.70 -11.27 -0.92
N TRP A 127 -16.52 -10.22 -1.10
CA TRP A 127 -17.33 -10.06 -2.30
C TRP A 127 -16.47 -9.86 -3.54
N GLU A 128 -15.48 -8.97 -3.50
CA GLU A 128 -14.62 -8.71 -4.65
C GLU A 128 -13.83 -9.97 -5.06
N CYS A 129 -13.38 -10.76 -4.09
CA CYS A 129 -12.77 -12.07 -4.33
C CYS A 129 -13.76 -13.04 -5.00
N CYS A 130 -14.99 -13.15 -4.48
CA CYS A 130 -16.03 -14.00 -5.07
C CYS A 130 -16.39 -13.56 -6.49
N HIS A 131 -16.54 -12.25 -6.70
CA HIS A 131 -16.93 -11.66 -7.98
C HIS A 131 -15.87 -11.93 -9.02
N TRP A 132 -14.61 -11.62 -8.72
CA TRP A 132 -13.51 -11.86 -9.65
C TRP A 132 -13.37 -13.34 -9.99
N LEU A 133 -13.34 -14.23 -8.99
CA LEU A 133 -13.17 -15.66 -9.21
C LEU A 133 -14.35 -16.25 -10.01
N HIS A 134 -15.57 -15.78 -9.76
CA HIS A 134 -16.74 -16.18 -10.54
C HIS A 134 -16.64 -15.71 -12.00
N THR A 135 -16.24 -14.45 -12.23
CA THR A 135 -16.05 -13.90 -13.58
C THR A 135 -14.96 -14.66 -14.35
N LEU A 136 -13.84 -14.96 -13.68
CA LEU A 136 -12.76 -15.79 -14.24
C LEU A 136 -13.28 -17.19 -14.61
N LEU A 137 -13.97 -17.87 -13.68
CA LEU A 137 -14.57 -19.19 -13.93
C LEU A 137 -15.53 -19.21 -15.12
N VAL A 138 -16.39 -18.18 -15.23
CA VAL A 138 -17.34 -18.06 -16.33
C VAL A 138 -16.61 -17.79 -17.65
N SER A 139 -15.57 -16.97 -17.64
CA SER A 139 -14.71 -16.72 -18.80
C SER A 139 -14.09 -18.02 -19.31
N GLU A 140 -13.37 -18.73 -18.44
CA GLU A 140 -12.67 -19.98 -18.80
C GLU A 140 -13.63 -21.08 -19.27
N ARG A 141 -14.77 -21.27 -18.59
CA ARG A 141 -15.75 -22.27 -19.02
C ARG A 141 -16.37 -21.93 -20.38
N LYS A 142 -16.57 -20.64 -20.69
CA LYS A 142 -17.04 -20.22 -22.02
C LYS A 142 -15.99 -20.51 -23.09
N HIS A 143 -14.70 -20.24 -22.81
CA HIS A 143 -13.61 -20.58 -23.71
C HIS A 143 -13.51 -22.10 -23.96
N LEU A 144 -13.73 -22.90 -22.92
CA LEU A 144 -13.75 -24.36 -23.00
C LEU A 144 -15.08 -24.93 -23.54
N SER A 145 -16.06 -24.09 -23.88
CA SER A 145 -17.42 -24.48 -24.30
C SER A 145 -18.14 -25.43 -23.32
N GLU A 146 -17.81 -25.34 -22.03
CA GLU A 146 -18.38 -26.18 -20.98
C GLU A 146 -19.53 -25.50 -20.25
N ARG A 147 -20.43 -26.31 -19.67
CA ARG A 147 -21.53 -25.81 -18.87
C ARG A 147 -21.04 -25.18 -17.56
N ILE A 148 -21.53 -23.98 -17.27
CA ILE A 148 -21.25 -23.28 -16.01
C ILE A 148 -21.92 -24.02 -14.83
N PRO A 149 -21.15 -24.44 -13.80
CA PRO A 149 -21.70 -25.11 -12.63
C PRO A 149 -22.65 -24.22 -11.82
N ARG A 150 -23.75 -24.80 -11.31
CA ARG A 150 -24.73 -24.06 -10.50
C ARG A 150 -24.12 -23.57 -9.18
N CYS A 151 -24.16 -22.25 -8.97
CA CYS A 151 -23.75 -21.61 -7.72
C CYS A 151 -24.82 -20.62 -7.22
N LYS A 152 -24.73 -20.21 -5.95
CA LYS A 152 -25.66 -19.24 -5.34
C LYS A 152 -25.22 -17.79 -5.53
N TYR A 153 -24.40 -17.51 -6.55
CA TYR A 153 -23.79 -16.21 -6.80
C TYR A 153 -24.83 -15.08 -6.85
N ASN A 154 -25.82 -15.17 -7.75
CA ASN A 154 -26.89 -14.15 -7.89
C ASN A 154 -27.70 -13.94 -6.60
N ASN A 155 -27.92 -15.01 -5.82
CA ASN A 155 -28.67 -14.93 -4.57
C ASN A 155 -27.87 -14.22 -3.46
N ILE A 156 -26.55 -14.43 -3.43
CA ILE A 156 -25.65 -13.76 -2.49
C ILE A 156 -25.42 -12.30 -2.91
N ASP A 157 -25.31 -12.01 -4.21
CA ASP A 157 -25.20 -10.65 -4.71
C ASP A 157 -26.42 -9.80 -4.33
N LYS A 158 -27.64 -10.31 -4.57
CA LYS A 158 -28.88 -9.66 -4.13
C LYS A 158 -28.88 -9.39 -2.62
N ALA A 159 -28.43 -10.34 -1.82
CA ALA A 159 -28.37 -10.19 -0.36
C ALA A 159 -27.30 -9.18 0.09
N ARG A 160 -26.16 -9.13 -0.59
CA ARG A 160 -25.10 -8.13 -0.36
C ARG A 160 -25.60 -6.74 -0.72
N LEU A 161 -26.26 -6.57 -1.86
CA LEU A 161 -26.86 -5.29 -2.26
C LEU A 161 -27.91 -4.83 -1.25
N ALA A 162 -28.78 -5.73 -0.81
CA ALA A 162 -29.75 -5.43 0.23
C ALA A 162 -29.08 -5.03 1.54
N TYR A 163 -28.02 -5.73 1.95
CA TYR A 163 -27.21 -5.41 3.13
C TYR A 163 -26.56 -4.02 3.00
N ALA A 164 -25.92 -3.71 1.87
CA ALA A 164 -25.25 -2.43 1.63
C ALA A 164 -26.21 -1.23 1.65
N LYS A 165 -27.49 -1.45 1.30
CA LYS A 165 -28.54 -0.42 1.36
C LYS A 165 -29.08 -0.17 2.79
N GLN A 166 -28.72 -0.98 3.77
CA GLN A 166 -29.18 -0.79 5.15
C GLN A 166 -28.47 0.39 5.79
N ARG A 167 -29.22 1.29 6.42
CA ARG A 167 -28.67 2.45 7.16
C ARG A 167 -27.82 2.04 8.38
N LYS A 168 -28.17 0.93 9.04
CA LYS A 168 -27.44 0.37 10.18
C LYS A 168 -27.28 -1.13 10.00
N HIS A 169 -26.08 -1.64 10.26
CA HIS A 169 -25.79 -3.07 10.21
C HIS A 169 -25.79 -3.67 11.62
N THR A 170 -26.41 -4.83 11.77
CA THR A 170 -26.35 -5.58 13.02
C THR A 170 -25.20 -6.58 12.97
N ALA A 171 -24.59 -6.90 14.11
CA ALA A 171 -23.51 -7.89 14.17
C ALA A 171 -23.97 -9.25 13.61
N SER A 172 -25.22 -9.64 13.87
CA SER A 172 -25.82 -10.87 13.34
C SER A 172 -25.99 -10.85 11.82
N SER A 173 -26.48 -9.74 11.23
CA SER A 173 -26.62 -9.65 9.77
C SER A 173 -25.27 -9.68 9.07
N THR A 174 -24.28 -8.98 9.64
CA THR A 174 -22.88 -8.97 9.20
C THR A 174 -22.29 -10.39 9.22
N ARG A 175 -22.40 -11.10 10.35
CA ARG A 175 -21.89 -12.48 10.52
C ARG A 175 -22.57 -13.45 9.57
N LYS A 176 -23.89 -13.31 9.34
CA LYS A 176 -24.66 -14.13 8.39
C LYS A 176 -24.19 -13.92 6.96
N LEU A 177 -23.96 -12.67 6.54
CA LEU A 177 -23.48 -12.37 5.18
C LEU A 177 -22.04 -12.86 4.98
N ARG A 178 -21.15 -12.60 5.95
CA ARG A 178 -19.76 -13.09 5.94
C ARG A 178 -19.70 -14.61 5.77
N ARG A 179 -20.48 -15.37 6.54
CA ARG A 179 -20.59 -16.84 6.41
C ARG A 179 -21.02 -17.28 5.01
N ARG A 180 -22.00 -16.58 4.41
CA ARG A 180 -22.49 -16.90 3.06
C ARG A 180 -21.44 -16.63 1.99
N LEU A 181 -20.71 -15.52 2.11
CA LEU A 181 -19.62 -15.16 1.21
C LEU A 181 -18.47 -16.16 1.30
N LEU A 182 -18.04 -16.52 2.52
CA LEU A 182 -17.00 -17.55 2.72
C LEU A 182 -17.37 -18.89 2.06
N ARG A 183 -18.60 -19.37 2.28
CA ARG A 183 -19.07 -20.62 1.65
C ARG A 183 -19.11 -20.52 0.12
N LEU A 184 -19.45 -19.36 -0.44
CA LEU A 184 -19.40 -19.14 -1.88
C LEU A 184 -17.97 -19.16 -2.38
N LEU A 185 -17.06 -18.45 -1.71
CA LEU A 185 -15.65 -18.38 -2.09
C LEU A 185 -14.99 -19.76 -2.09
N SER A 186 -15.17 -20.54 -1.01
CA SER A 186 -14.64 -21.90 -0.93
C SER A 186 -15.22 -22.82 -2.02
N LYS A 187 -16.51 -22.65 -2.35
CA LYS A 187 -17.15 -23.39 -3.45
C LYS A 187 -16.57 -23.00 -4.81
N LEU A 188 -16.37 -21.71 -5.07
CA LEU A 188 -15.76 -21.23 -6.32
C LEU A 188 -14.31 -21.71 -6.44
N LEU A 189 -13.51 -21.66 -5.37
CA LEU A 189 -12.15 -22.20 -5.35
C LEU A 189 -12.13 -23.70 -5.64
N SER A 190 -13.06 -24.46 -5.07
CA SER A 190 -13.20 -25.90 -5.36
C SER A 190 -13.55 -26.16 -6.83
N GLN A 191 -14.42 -25.33 -7.42
CA GLN A 191 -14.77 -25.43 -8.84
C GLN A 191 -13.60 -25.06 -9.75
N TRP A 192 -12.83 -24.03 -9.38
CA TRP A 192 -11.61 -23.62 -10.07
C TRP A 192 -10.57 -24.72 -10.04
N ASN A 193 -10.26 -25.28 -8.87
CA ASN A 193 -9.27 -26.35 -8.75
C ASN A 193 -9.67 -27.60 -9.55
N ARG A 194 -10.97 -27.92 -9.64
CA ARG A 194 -11.46 -29.03 -10.49
C ARG A 194 -11.28 -28.75 -11.98
N LEU A 195 -11.63 -27.54 -12.42
CA LEU A 195 -11.44 -27.09 -13.80
C LEU A 195 -9.95 -27.13 -14.18
N HIS A 196 -9.10 -26.54 -13.34
CA HIS A 196 -7.66 -26.51 -13.52
C HIS A 196 -7.04 -27.91 -13.54
N LYS A 197 -7.54 -28.86 -12.74
CA LYS A 197 -7.05 -30.24 -12.76
C LYS A 197 -7.41 -30.96 -14.07
N GLN A 198 -8.56 -30.66 -14.66
CA GLN A 198 -9.04 -31.28 -15.89
C GLN A 198 -8.40 -30.68 -17.15
N TYR A 199 -8.19 -29.37 -17.15
CA TYR A 199 -7.78 -28.60 -18.34
C TYR A 199 -6.45 -27.86 -18.12
N ASN A 200 -5.58 -28.36 -17.23
CA ASN A 200 -4.29 -27.76 -16.90
C ASN A 200 -3.48 -27.28 -18.12
N PRO A 201 -3.34 -28.05 -19.23
CA PRO A 201 -2.58 -27.58 -20.40
C PRO A 201 -3.30 -26.54 -21.27
N CYS A 202 -4.60 -26.31 -21.08
CA CYS A 202 -5.41 -25.41 -21.91
C CYS A 202 -5.70 -24.06 -21.23
N ILE A 203 -5.38 -23.90 -19.95
CA ILE A 203 -5.63 -22.67 -19.19
C ILE A 203 -4.31 -21.92 -19.05
N CYS A 204 -4.20 -20.76 -19.70
CA CYS A 204 -3.05 -19.88 -19.54
C CYS A 204 -3.46 -18.64 -18.74
N LEU A 205 -3.15 -18.63 -17.44
CA LEU A 205 -3.30 -17.44 -16.62
C LEU A 205 -2.13 -16.48 -16.83
N SER A 206 -2.41 -15.17 -16.82
CA SER A 206 -1.37 -14.15 -16.69
C SER A 206 -0.73 -14.19 -15.30
N ALA A 207 0.54 -13.81 -15.19
CA ALA A 207 1.25 -13.70 -13.91
C ALA A 207 0.50 -12.84 -12.87
N GLU A 208 -0.24 -11.83 -13.32
CA GLU A 208 -1.09 -11.02 -12.43
C GLU A 208 -2.30 -11.80 -11.91
N GLN A 209 -2.94 -12.61 -12.77
CA GLN A 209 -4.07 -13.45 -12.39
C GLN A 209 -3.65 -14.56 -11.43
N GLU A 210 -2.46 -15.13 -11.60
CA GLU A 210 -1.89 -16.10 -10.66
C GLU A 210 -1.61 -15.49 -9.29
N LYS A 211 -0.96 -14.31 -9.25
CA LYS A 211 -0.77 -13.55 -8.00
C LYS A 211 -2.10 -13.27 -7.31
N ARG A 212 -3.10 -12.87 -8.07
CA ARG A 212 -4.45 -12.60 -7.57
C ARG A 212 -5.14 -13.86 -7.05
N LEU A 213 -4.99 -14.99 -7.72
CA LEU A 213 -5.53 -16.27 -7.26
C LEU A 213 -4.89 -16.72 -5.93
N SER A 214 -3.57 -16.53 -5.80
CA SER A 214 -2.85 -16.78 -4.55
C SER A 214 -3.35 -15.89 -3.42
N ALA A 215 -3.51 -14.59 -3.67
CA ALA A 215 -4.10 -13.66 -2.71
C ALA A 215 -5.53 -14.07 -2.31
N VAL A 216 -6.37 -14.49 -3.26
CA VAL A 216 -7.75 -14.96 -2.96
C VAL A 216 -7.75 -16.22 -2.09
N ARG A 217 -6.80 -17.15 -2.30
CA ARG A 217 -6.64 -18.34 -1.44
C ARG A 217 -6.26 -17.93 -0.02
N GLU A 218 -5.32 -17.00 0.12
CA GLU A 218 -4.89 -16.47 1.40
C GLU A 218 -6.03 -15.74 2.14
N VAL A 219 -6.77 -14.86 1.45
CA VAL A 219 -7.98 -14.20 1.98
C VAL A 219 -8.96 -15.26 2.51
N CYS A 220 -9.22 -16.32 1.73
CA CYS A 220 -10.16 -17.35 2.13
C CYS A 220 -9.72 -18.08 3.40
N LEU A 221 -8.42 -18.37 3.55
CA LEU A 221 -7.85 -19.03 4.72
C LEU A 221 -7.94 -18.10 5.95
N GLN A 222 -7.36 -16.91 5.87
CA GLN A 222 -7.35 -15.94 6.97
C GLN A 222 -8.77 -15.62 7.45
N GLN A 223 -9.70 -15.38 6.51
CA GLN A 223 -11.08 -15.04 6.83
C GLN A 223 -11.87 -16.21 7.41
N SER A 224 -11.53 -17.45 7.04
CA SER A 224 -12.11 -18.65 7.65
C SER A 224 -11.63 -18.83 9.09
N GLU A 225 -10.34 -18.61 9.35
CA GLU A 225 -9.75 -18.70 10.68
C GLU A 225 -10.30 -17.62 11.62
N LEU A 226 -10.38 -16.37 11.16
CA LEU A 226 -11.02 -15.27 11.88
C LEU A 226 -12.50 -15.58 12.19
N PHE A 227 -13.23 -16.19 11.25
CA PHE A 227 -14.63 -16.56 11.50
C PHE A 227 -14.77 -17.68 12.54
N SER A 228 -13.76 -18.56 12.65
CA SER A 228 -13.69 -19.64 13.63
C SER A 228 -13.27 -19.18 15.03
N GLY A 229 -12.82 -17.93 15.19
CA GLY A 229 -12.42 -17.36 16.48
C GLY A 229 -10.96 -17.57 16.84
N LYS A 230 -10.11 -17.94 15.86
CA LYS A 230 -8.65 -17.97 16.06
C LYS A 230 -8.10 -16.54 16.01
N GLU A 231 -7.12 -16.24 16.86
CA GLU A 231 -6.34 -15.01 16.75
C GLU A 231 -5.47 -15.07 15.50
N VAL A 232 -5.87 -14.33 14.47
CA VAL A 232 -5.07 -14.12 13.27
C VAL A 232 -4.49 -12.71 13.39
N LYS A 233 -3.16 -12.59 13.37
CA LYS A 233 -2.51 -11.28 13.26
C LYS A 233 -3.07 -10.58 12.02
N PRO A 234 -3.51 -9.31 12.10
CA PRO A 234 -4.08 -8.60 10.96
C PRO A 234 -2.96 -8.28 9.97
N VAL A 235 -2.60 -9.24 9.13
CA VAL A 235 -1.67 -9.04 8.02
C VAL A 235 -2.45 -8.36 6.89
N PRO A 236 -2.03 -7.18 6.42
CA PRO A 236 -2.62 -6.57 5.25
C PRO A 236 -2.43 -7.50 4.05
N ILE A 237 -3.50 -7.96 3.42
CA ILE A 237 -3.39 -8.77 2.21
C ILE A 237 -3.30 -7.83 1.02
N TYR A 238 -2.23 -7.94 0.26
CA TYR A 238 -2.14 -7.32 -1.06
C TYR A 238 -3.06 -8.06 -2.02
N VAL A 239 -4.17 -7.43 -2.39
CA VAL A 239 -5.07 -8.00 -3.39
C VAL A 239 -5.06 -7.08 -4.61
N PRO A 240 -4.38 -7.45 -5.70
CA PRO A 240 -4.41 -6.66 -6.93
C PRO A 240 -5.80 -6.79 -7.55
N LEU A 241 -6.73 -5.95 -7.12
CA LEU A 241 -8.12 -5.95 -7.57
C LEU A 241 -8.36 -4.77 -8.50
N SER A 242 -8.37 -5.06 -9.80
CA SER A 242 -8.70 -4.19 -10.92
C SER A 242 -7.67 -3.09 -11.20
N GLY A 243 -7.07 -3.14 -12.39
CA GLY A 243 -6.75 -1.92 -13.11
C GLY A 243 -8.04 -1.14 -13.29
N GLU A 244 -8.17 -0.03 -12.59
CA GLU A 244 -8.93 1.07 -13.16
C GLU A 244 -8.27 1.32 -14.52
N ARG A 245 -9.06 1.21 -15.59
CA ARG A 245 -8.73 1.95 -16.81
C ARG A 245 -8.50 3.37 -16.33
N LYS A 246 -7.24 3.80 -16.25
CA LYS A 246 -6.87 5.20 -16.11
C LYS A 246 -7.57 5.90 -17.27
N THR A 247 -8.74 6.48 -17.02
CA THR A 247 -9.20 7.60 -17.81
C THR A 247 -8.18 8.68 -17.52
N SER A 248 -7.23 8.79 -18.44
CA SER A 248 -6.37 9.94 -18.62
C SER A 248 -7.22 11.19 -18.51
N VAL A 249 -6.98 11.96 -17.47
CA VAL A 249 -7.21 13.41 -17.42
C VAL A 249 -5.84 14.02 -17.20
#